data_AF-A0A3A9Z3L2-F1
#
_entry.id   AF-A0A3A9Z3L2-F1
#
_cell.length_a   1.000
_cell.length_b   1.000
_cell.length_c   1.000
_cell.angle_alpha   90.00
_cell.angle_beta   90.00
_cell.angle_gamma   90.00
#
_symmetry.space_group_name_H-M   'P 1'
#
loop_
_entity.id
_entity.type
_entity.pdbx_description
1 polymer ?
#
loop_
_entity_poly.entity_id
_entity_poly.type
_entity_poly.pdbx_seq_one_letter_code
_entity_poly.pdbx_strand_id
1 'polypeptide(L)'
;MPTQGAGAGPGYHPHDADEVRNSSIGELMRSVTTDLSTLMRQEVELAKAEIREEGKKAGKAAGFFGGAGFGGYMVALFLSLALWAGLSNVMDAGWAALIVAVIWGAVAAVLYSMAKKNAEKVRGLKKTNESVQRIPDALKPHPQEVTR
;
A
#
# COMPACT_ATOMS: atom_id res chain seq x y z
N MET A 1 -78.79 40.41 -36.74
CA MET A 1 -77.40 40.77 -37.12
C MET A 1 -76.46 40.38 -35.97
N PRO A 2 -75.16 40.14 -36.24
CA PRO A 2 -74.31 39.09 -35.62
C PRO A 2 -73.63 39.51 -34.31
N THR A 3 -72.95 38.57 -33.63
CA THR A 3 -71.51 38.65 -33.28
C THR A 3 -71.03 37.33 -32.68
N GLN A 4 -69.96 36.81 -33.27
CA GLN A 4 -69.24 35.59 -32.91
C GLN A 4 -67.93 36.01 -32.21
N GLY A 5 -67.70 35.52 -30.98
CA GLY A 5 -66.53 35.84 -30.16
C GLY A 5 -65.56 34.65 -30.09
N ALA A 6 -64.28 34.93 -30.26
CA ALA A 6 -63.15 34.02 -30.32
C ALA A 6 -62.53 33.72 -28.93
N GLY A 7 -61.81 32.61 -28.83
CA GLY A 7 -60.80 32.40 -27.78
C GLY A 7 -60.80 30.98 -27.18
N ALA A 8 -60.05 30.07 -27.81
CA ALA A 8 -59.76 28.75 -27.27
C ALA A 8 -59.01 28.85 -25.93
N GLY A 9 -59.59 28.33 -24.85
CA GLY A 9 -58.91 28.17 -23.57
C GLY A 9 -57.97 26.96 -23.62
N PRO A 10 -56.71 27.06 -23.15
CA PRO A 10 -55.86 25.89 -23.00
C PRO A 10 -56.48 24.95 -21.96
N GLY A 11 -56.75 23.72 -22.38
CA GLY A 11 -57.26 22.66 -21.52
C GLY A 11 -56.27 22.38 -20.40
N TYR A 12 -56.70 22.62 -19.17
CA TYR A 12 -56.04 22.12 -17.98
C TYR A 12 -56.29 20.61 -17.92
N HIS A 13 -55.31 19.82 -18.32
CA HIS A 13 -55.35 18.36 -18.20
C HIS A 13 -55.06 17.98 -16.74
N PRO A 14 -56.03 17.43 -15.97
CA PRO A 14 -55.85 17.15 -14.54
C PRO A 14 -54.99 15.91 -14.23
N HIS A 15 -54.14 15.45 -15.15
CA HIS A 15 -53.47 14.15 -15.04
C HIS A 15 -52.12 14.15 -14.29
N ASP A 16 -51.55 15.31 -13.96
CA ASP A 16 -50.15 15.35 -13.49
C ASP A 16 -49.97 15.40 -11.95
N ALA A 17 -51.02 15.66 -11.17
CA ALA A 17 -50.87 15.87 -9.72
C ALA A 17 -50.83 14.58 -8.88
N ASP A 18 -51.35 13.48 -9.41
CA ASP A 18 -51.36 12.17 -8.73
C ASP A 18 -50.17 11.29 -9.12
N GLU A 19 -49.51 11.59 -10.25
CA GLU A 19 -48.28 10.93 -10.67
C GLU A 19 -47.08 11.39 -9.81
N VAL A 20 -47.05 12.65 -9.39
CA VAL A 20 -45.96 13.26 -8.57
C VAL A 20 -45.91 12.74 -7.13
N ARG A 21 -47.05 12.37 -6.52
CA ARG A 21 -47.09 11.93 -5.10
C ARG A 21 -46.63 10.50 -4.88
N ASN A 22 -46.88 9.60 -5.84
CA ASN A 22 -46.49 8.19 -5.75
C ASN A 22 -45.13 7.88 -6.39
N SER A 23 -44.59 8.80 -7.21
CA SER A 23 -43.23 8.68 -7.78
C SER A 23 -42.13 9.25 -6.87
N SER A 24 -42.43 10.25 -6.01
CA SER A 24 -41.40 11.01 -5.28
C SER A 24 -40.50 10.21 -4.32
N ILE A 25 -41.02 9.29 -3.49
CA ILE A 25 -40.19 8.55 -2.52
C ILE A 25 -39.34 7.48 -3.21
N GLY A 26 -39.88 6.82 -4.24
CA GLY A 26 -39.13 5.86 -5.06
C GLY A 26 -38.02 6.54 -5.86
N GLU A 27 -38.29 7.71 -6.42
CA GLU A 27 -37.31 8.54 -7.15
C GLU A 27 -36.16 9.00 -6.25
N LEU A 28 -36.48 9.46 -5.03
CA LEU A 28 -35.48 9.91 -4.04
C LEU A 28 -34.61 8.75 -3.52
N MET A 29 -35.20 7.58 -3.25
CA MET A 29 -34.42 6.41 -2.83
C MET A 29 -33.51 5.92 -3.97
N ARG A 30 -33.99 6.00 -5.21
CA ARG A 30 -33.22 5.69 -6.42
C ARG A 30 -32.07 6.68 -6.64
N SER A 31 -32.28 7.97 -6.41
CA SER A 31 -31.23 8.99 -6.53
C SER A 31 -30.15 8.79 -5.46
N VAL A 32 -30.52 8.61 -4.18
CA VAL A 32 -29.56 8.36 -3.09
C VAL A 32 -28.75 7.09 -3.33
N THR A 33 -29.39 6.02 -3.80
CA THR A 33 -28.69 4.77 -4.14
C THR A 33 -27.71 4.95 -5.30
N THR A 34 -28.09 5.77 -6.28
CA THR A 34 -27.25 6.10 -7.44
C THR A 34 -26.07 6.98 -7.03
N ASP A 35 -26.28 7.95 -6.14
CA ASP A 35 -25.24 8.83 -5.62
C ASP A 35 -24.24 8.04 -4.76
N LEU A 36 -24.72 7.14 -3.89
CA LEU A 36 -23.86 6.28 -3.09
C LEU A 36 -23.07 5.30 -3.95
N SER A 37 -23.68 4.73 -5.00
CA SER A 37 -22.99 3.91 -5.99
C SER A 37 -21.90 4.70 -6.71
N THR A 38 -22.17 5.97 -7.02
CA THR A 38 -21.21 6.89 -7.66
C THR A 38 -20.04 7.18 -6.72
N LEU A 39 -20.29 7.49 -5.45
CA LEU A 39 -19.24 7.71 -4.45
C LEU A 39 -18.36 6.48 -4.23
N MET A 40 -18.97 5.29 -4.08
CA MET A 40 -18.22 4.04 -3.93
C MET A 40 -17.32 3.78 -5.13
N ARG A 41 -17.80 4.07 -6.34
CA ARG A 41 -16.98 3.95 -7.54
C ARG A 41 -15.83 4.97 -7.56
N GLN A 42 -16.08 6.20 -7.12
CA GLN A 42 -15.04 7.23 -7.01
C GLN A 42 -13.97 6.85 -5.97
N GLU A 43 -14.35 6.34 -4.80
CA GLU A 43 -13.41 5.84 -3.78
C GLU A 43 -12.54 4.71 -4.33
N VAL A 44 -13.13 3.78 -5.09
CA VAL A 44 -12.37 2.71 -5.75
C VAL A 44 -11.43 3.26 -6.82
N GLU A 45 -11.88 4.23 -7.62
CA GLU A 45 -11.05 4.87 -8.65
C GLU A 45 -9.89 5.67 -8.01
N LEU A 46 -10.14 6.34 -6.89
CA LEU A 46 -9.14 7.06 -6.11
C LEU A 46 -8.12 6.10 -5.49
N ALA A 47 -8.58 5.06 -4.79
CA ALA A 47 -7.71 4.04 -4.20
C ALA A 47 -6.85 3.36 -5.28
N LYS A 48 -7.42 3.10 -6.46
CA LYS A 48 -6.68 2.57 -7.61
C LYS A 48 -5.63 3.56 -8.12
N ALA A 49 -5.93 4.86 -8.14
CA ALA A 49 -4.98 5.89 -8.52
C ALA A 49 -3.82 5.98 -7.52
N GLU A 50 -4.12 5.97 -6.22
CA GLU A 50 -3.14 6.02 -5.14
C GLU A 50 -2.23 4.78 -5.16
N ILE A 51 -2.79 3.57 -5.24
CA ILE A 51 -2.02 2.33 -5.38
C ILE A 51 -1.12 2.37 -6.62
N ARG A 52 -1.60 2.93 -7.74
CA ARG A 52 -0.78 3.06 -8.96
C ARG A 52 0.36 4.06 -8.77
N GLU A 53 0.13 5.16 -8.08
CA GLU A 53 1.16 6.15 -7.79
C GLU A 53 2.21 5.61 -6.80
N GLU A 54 1.76 4.98 -5.72
CA GLU A 54 2.61 4.28 -4.76
C GLU A 54 3.43 3.19 -5.45
N GLY A 55 2.80 2.38 -6.30
CA GLY A 55 3.47 1.33 -7.08
C GLY A 55 4.56 1.89 -8.00
N LYS A 56 4.34 3.05 -8.63
CA LYS A 56 5.38 3.74 -9.42
C LYS A 56 6.53 4.23 -8.54
N LYS A 57 6.23 4.83 -7.39
CA LYS A 57 7.26 5.31 -6.44
C LYS A 57 8.09 4.14 -5.92
N ALA A 58 7.44 3.07 -5.49
CA ALA A 58 8.08 1.83 -5.05
C ALA A 58 8.91 1.19 -6.17
N GLY A 59 8.39 1.12 -7.40
CA GLY A 59 9.12 0.61 -8.56
C GLY A 59 10.36 1.42 -8.91
N LYS A 60 10.28 2.75 -8.84
CA LYS A 60 11.44 3.64 -9.04
C LYS A 60 12.49 3.44 -7.95
N ALA A 61 12.06 3.36 -6.68
CA ALA A 61 12.94 3.09 -5.56
C ALA A 61 13.63 1.72 -5.73
N ALA A 62 12.89 0.68 -6.05
CA ALA A 62 13.44 -0.65 -6.33
C ALA A 62 14.46 -0.63 -7.48
N GLY A 63 14.18 0.13 -8.55
CA GLY A 63 15.12 0.34 -9.65
C GLY A 63 16.42 1.01 -9.21
N PHE A 64 16.35 2.07 -8.41
CA PHE A 64 17.54 2.73 -7.87
C PHE A 64 18.32 1.84 -6.91
N PHE A 65 17.66 1.14 -6.00
CA PHE A 65 18.33 0.21 -5.07
C PHE A 65 18.96 -0.96 -5.82
N GLY A 66 18.30 -1.50 -6.85
CA GLY A 66 18.86 -2.53 -7.71
C GLY A 66 20.11 -2.04 -8.46
N GLY A 67 20.02 -0.86 -9.09
CA GLY A 67 21.15 -0.24 -9.78
C GLY A 67 22.32 0.09 -8.84
N ALA A 68 22.03 0.63 -7.65
CA ALA A 68 23.04 0.91 -6.62
C ALA A 68 23.68 -0.38 -6.09
N GLY A 69 22.91 -1.45 -5.90
CA GLY A 69 23.42 -2.76 -5.51
C GLY A 69 24.38 -3.34 -6.56
N PHE A 70 23.99 -3.32 -7.83
CA PHE A 70 24.85 -3.76 -8.94
C PHE A 70 26.11 -2.89 -9.09
N GLY A 71 25.94 -1.57 -9.04
CA GLY A 71 27.05 -0.62 -9.11
C GLY A 71 28.04 -0.81 -7.96
N GLY A 72 27.53 -0.97 -6.74
CA GLY A 72 28.34 -1.28 -5.55
C GLY A 72 29.09 -2.60 -5.69
N TYR A 73 28.45 -3.64 -6.22
CA TYR A 73 29.11 -4.91 -6.53
C TYR A 73 30.24 -4.76 -7.55
N MET A 74 30.02 -4.02 -8.64
CA MET A 74 31.06 -3.74 -9.65
C MET A 74 32.24 -2.95 -9.09
N VAL A 75 31.98 -1.94 -8.26
CA VAL A 75 33.04 -1.19 -7.57
C VAL A 75 33.85 -2.13 -6.67
N ALA A 76 33.19 -2.97 -5.87
CA ALA A 76 33.88 -3.89 -4.98
C ALA A 76 34.70 -4.94 -5.76
N LEU A 77 34.20 -5.43 -6.90
CA LEU A 77 34.93 -6.31 -7.81
C LEU A 77 36.22 -5.64 -8.31
N PHE A 78 36.12 -4.43 -8.87
CA PHE A 78 37.29 -3.73 -9.41
C PHE A 78 38.30 -3.35 -8.33
N LEU A 79 37.83 -2.94 -7.14
CA LEU A 79 38.72 -2.72 -6.00
C LEU A 79 39.45 -4.00 -5.57
N SER A 80 38.77 -5.15 -5.61
CA SER A 80 39.40 -6.44 -5.28
C SER A 80 40.49 -6.80 -6.29
N LEU A 81 40.22 -6.62 -7.59
CA LEU A 81 41.20 -6.85 -8.65
C LEU A 81 42.38 -5.88 -8.56
N ALA A 82 42.11 -4.59 -8.33
CA ALA A 82 43.13 -3.57 -8.18
C ALA A 82 44.00 -3.84 -6.95
N LEU A 83 43.40 -4.22 -5.82
CA LEU A 83 44.14 -4.55 -4.60
C LEU A 83 45.00 -5.80 -4.80
N TRP A 84 44.45 -6.86 -5.40
CA TRP A 84 45.21 -8.06 -5.72
C TRP A 84 46.39 -7.73 -6.64
N ALA A 85 46.13 -7.09 -7.79
CA ALA A 85 47.17 -6.71 -8.73
C ALA A 85 48.23 -5.80 -8.10
N GLY A 86 47.81 -4.85 -7.25
CA GLY A 86 48.70 -3.97 -6.51
C GLY A 86 49.62 -4.74 -5.57
N LEU A 87 49.08 -5.65 -4.75
CA LEU A 87 49.87 -6.50 -3.86
C LEU A 87 50.80 -7.44 -4.62
N SER A 88 50.37 -7.98 -5.75
CA SER A 88 51.20 -8.87 -6.58
C SER A 88 52.47 -8.21 -7.11
N ASN A 89 52.60 -6.86 -7.09
CA ASN A 89 53.84 -6.18 -7.43
C ASN A 89 54.91 -6.24 -6.33
N VAL A 90 54.52 -6.52 -5.09
CA VAL A 90 55.41 -6.51 -3.92
C VAL A 90 55.48 -7.86 -3.19
N MET A 91 54.60 -8.82 -3.54
CA MET A 91 54.60 -10.18 -3.02
C MET A 91 54.07 -11.18 -4.05
N ASP A 92 54.22 -12.47 -3.77
CA ASP A 92 53.66 -13.53 -4.61
C ASP A 92 52.12 -13.44 -4.71
N ALA A 93 51.59 -13.74 -5.90
CA ALA A 93 50.18 -13.59 -6.20
C ALA A 93 49.26 -14.46 -5.33
N GLY A 94 49.74 -15.60 -4.82
CA GLY A 94 48.99 -16.46 -3.91
C GLY A 94 48.79 -15.80 -2.54
N TRP A 95 49.82 -15.14 -2.01
CA TRP A 95 49.71 -14.40 -0.75
C TRP A 95 48.84 -13.15 -0.90
N ALA A 96 48.92 -12.47 -2.04
CA ALA A 96 48.03 -11.37 -2.38
C ALA A 96 46.55 -11.82 -2.39
N ALA A 97 46.27 -12.96 -3.04
CA ALA A 97 44.94 -13.57 -3.09
C ALA A 97 44.40 -13.90 -1.69
N LEU A 98 45.25 -14.47 -0.83
CA LEU A 98 44.88 -14.84 0.54
C LEU A 98 44.48 -13.60 1.35
N ILE A 99 45.21 -12.49 1.24
CA ILE A 99 44.88 -11.23 1.91
C ILE A 99 43.52 -10.71 1.45
N VAL A 100 43.26 -10.67 0.14
CA VAL A 100 41.97 -10.24 -0.41
C VAL A 100 40.83 -11.15 0.07
N ALA A 101 41.06 -12.46 0.13
CA ALA A 101 40.09 -13.42 0.64
C ALA A 101 39.78 -13.20 2.13
N VAL A 102 40.78 -12.91 2.97
CA VAL A 102 40.58 -12.59 4.40
C VAL A 102 39.76 -11.31 4.56
N ILE A 103 40.02 -10.28 3.75
CA ILE A 103 39.23 -9.03 3.77
C ILE A 103 37.75 -9.32 3.46
N TRP A 104 37.47 -10.08 2.40
CA TRP A 104 36.10 -10.46 2.07
C TRP A 104 35.45 -11.35 3.13
N GLY A 105 36.22 -12.25 3.75
CA GLY A 105 35.78 -13.05 4.89
C GLY A 105 35.34 -12.18 6.07
N ALA A 106 36.10 -11.14 6.40
CA ALA A 106 35.75 -10.19 7.46
C ALA A 106 34.49 -9.40 7.10
N VAL A 107 34.38 -8.89 5.87
CA VAL A 107 33.18 -8.19 5.37
C VAL A 107 31.96 -9.10 5.46
N ALA A 108 32.06 -10.37 5.04
CA ALA A 108 30.99 -11.35 5.13
C ALA A 108 30.57 -11.63 6.58
N ALA A 109 31.53 -11.79 7.50
CA ALA A 109 31.25 -12.00 8.92
C ALA A 109 30.50 -10.84 9.55
N VAL A 110 30.86 -9.59 9.20
CA VAL A 110 30.15 -8.38 9.66
C VAL A 110 28.73 -8.33 9.09
N LEU A 111 28.57 -8.53 7.79
CA LEU A 111 27.26 -8.53 7.12
C LEU A 111 26.33 -9.60 7.69
N TYR A 112 26.84 -10.82 7.87
CA TYR A 112 26.09 -11.91 8.51
C TYR A 112 25.66 -11.55 9.94
N SER A 113 26.56 -10.97 10.73
CA SER A 113 26.28 -10.55 12.10
C SER A 113 25.20 -9.46 12.15
N MET A 114 25.23 -8.50 11.23
CA MET A 114 24.19 -7.48 11.10
C MET A 114 22.85 -8.09 10.67
N ALA A 115 22.86 -8.96 9.66
CA ALA A 115 21.66 -9.64 9.18
C ALA A 115 21.00 -10.46 10.29
N LYS A 116 21.79 -11.21 11.07
CA LYS A 116 21.31 -11.98 12.23
C LYS A 116 20.63 -11.08 13.27
N LYS A 117 21.28 -9.97 13.67
CA LYS A 117 20.71 -9.01 14.64
C LYS A 117 19.38 -8.41 14.16
N ASN A 118 19.30 -8.06 12.88
CA ASN A 118 18.07 -7.51 12.30
C ASN A 118 16.95 -8.56 12.23
N ALA A 119 17.26 -9.80 11.85
CA ALA A 119 16.28 -10.89 11.82
C ALA A 119 15.72 -11.21 13.23
N GLU A 120 16.57 -11.17 14.26
CA GLU A 120 16.15 -11.34 15.66
C GLU A 120 15.19 -10.24 16.12
N LYS A 121 15.46 -8.98 15.73
CA LYS A 121 14.56 -7.86 16.04
C LYS A 121 13.17 -8.04 15.44
N VAL A 122 13.08 -8.49 14.18
CA VAL A 122 11.80 -8.77 13.51
C VAL A 122 11.06 -9.93 14.17
N ARG A 123 11.77 -11.00 14.59
CA ARG A 123 11.17 -12.11 15.36
C ARG A 123 10.65 -11.66 16.72
N GLY A 124 11.33 -10.74 17.40
CA GLY A 124 10.88 -10.16 18.67
C GLY A 124 9.52 -9.48 18.54
N LEU A 125 9.32 -8.69 17.49
CA LEU A 125 8.03 -8.03 17.21
C LEU A 125 6.88 -9.04 16.98
N LYS A 126 7.14 -10.16 16.29
CA LYS A 126 6.14 -11.23 16.11
C LYS A 126 5.72 -11.85 17.44
N LYS A 127 6.65 -12.12 18.35
CA LYS A 127 6.35 -12.69 19.69
C LYS A 127 5.51 -11.75 20.58
N THR A 128 5.74 -10.44 20.48
CA THR A 128 4.93 -9.45 21.20
C THR A 128 3.48 -9.42 20.68
N ASN A 129 3.28 -9.46 19.36
CA ASN A 129 1.94 -9.55 18.77
C ASN A 129 1.18 -10.83 19.19
N GLU A 130 1.87 -11.97 19.26
CA GLU A 130 1.28 -13.22 19.76
C GLU A 130 0.90 -13.15 21.25
N SER A 131 1.65 -12.41 22.06
CA SER A 131 1.36 -12.22 23.49
C SER A 131 0.18 -11.28 23.72
N VAL A 132 0.04 -10.24 22.90
CA VAL A 132 -1.12 -9.32 22.93
C VAL A 132 -2.39 -10.02 22.42
N GLN A 133 -2.28 -10.90 21.42
CA GLN A 133 -3.40 -11.75 20.95
C GLN A 133 -3.83 -12.82 21.96
N ARG A 134 -3.08 -13.04 23.05
CA ARG A 134 -3.48 -13.90 24.19
C ARG A 134 -4.24 -13.16 25.29
N ILE A 135 -4.43 -11.83 25.18
CA ILE A 135 -5.24 -11.03 26.11
C ILE A 135 -6.59 -10.56 25.50
N PRO A 136 -7.39 -11.40 24.78
CA PRO A 136 -8.80 -11.11 24.53
C PRO A 136 -9.71 -11.70 25.63
N ASP A 137 -9.27 -12.73 26.35
CA ASP A 137 -10.13 -13.42 27.33
C ASP A 137 -10.22 -12.72 28.69
N ALA A 138 -9.26 -11.87 29.04
CA ALA A 138 -9.29 -11.07 30.28
C ALA A 138 -10.12 -9.77 30.16
N LEU A 139 -10.56 -9.41 28.95
CA LEU A 139 -11.40 -8.24 28.69
C LEU A 139 -12.88 -8.59 28.49
N LYS A 140 -13.28 -9.86 28.68
CA LYS A 140 -14.69 -10.21 28.85
C LYS A 140 -15.10 -9.77 30.25
N PRO A 141 -15.99 -8.78 30.41
CA PRO A 141 -16.54 -8.45 31.72
C PRO A 141 -17.30 -9.69 32.19
N HIS A 142 -16.83 -10.33 33.27
CA HIS A 142 -17.68 -11.27 33.97
C HIS A 142 -18.85 -10.46 34.51
N PRO A 143 -20.10 -10.73 34.07
CA PRO A 143 -21.26 -10.15 34.73
C PRO A 143 -21.19 -10.69 36.15
N GLN A 144 -20.83 -9.83 37.10
CA GLN A 144 -21.04 -10.12 38.50
C GLN A 144 -22.54 -10.36 38.63
N GLU A 145 -22.93 -11.61 38.90
CA GLU A 145 -24.24 -11.91 39.43
C GLU A 145 -24.36 -11.13 40.74
N VAL A 146 -25.01 -9.97 40.64
CA VAL A 146 -25.52 -9.21 41.78
C VAL A 146 -26.57 -10.10 42.42
N THR A 147 -26.12 -10.98 43.32
CA THR A 147 -26.99 -11.72 44.21
C THR A 147 -27.51 -10.73 45.26
N ARG A 148 -28.83 -10.76 45.41
CA ARG A 148 -29.67 -9.91 46.26
C ARG A 148 -29.15 -9.68 47.67
#